data_AF-A0A2N2PU38-F1
#
_entry.id   AF-A0A2N2PU38-F1
#
_cell.length_a   1.000
_cell.length_b   1.000
_cell.length_c   1.000
_cell.angle_alpha   90.00
_cell.angle_beta   90.00
_cell.angle_gamma   90.00
#
_symmetry.space_group_name_H-M   'P 1'
#
loop_
_entity.id
_entity.type
_entity.pdbx_description
1 polymer ?
#
loop_
_entity_poly.entity_id
_entity_poly.type
_entity_poly.pdbx_seq_one_letter_code
_entity_poly.pdbx_strand_id
1 'polypeptide(L)'
;MINKRMLLTVLAAGVVLLALADPIEGQATDRSAEPLQTTVTLYAVADATLKSSNPNQNFGGGSLLEVSYAAGNEAVFLVRFDLSTIPAEATIDSAVLGHYLQETTGASPVSVGAFYVTSAWNEYTVTWNTAPSWATTGLSWGLDSITGRYYELGVASWARAWHTGDNNGLAVRGPYSPDTPLYGRWFESRHVGANPPR
;
A
#
# COMPACT_ATOMS: atom_id res chain seq x y z
N MET A 1 -0.36 23.82 46.42
CA MET A 1 0.41 24.35 45.26
C MET A 1 -0.37 23.96 44.01
N ILE A 2 -0.97 24.94 43.33
CA ILE A 2 -0.61 25.32 41.94
C ILE A 2 -0.81 24.16 40.96
N ASN A 3 -2.03 24.00 40.42
CA ASN A 3 -2.47 24.51 39.11
C ASN A 3 -1.67 23.96 37.90
N LYS A 4 -2.24 23.04 37.10
CA LYS A 4 -3.21 23.24 36.00
C LYS A 4 -2.52 23.57 34.65
N ARG A 5 -2.65 22.68 33.67
CA ARG A 5 -2.90 23.03 32.26
C ARG A 5 -3.39 21.82 31.45
N MET A 6 -4.71 21.75 31.33
CA MET A 6 -5.45 20.98 30.33
C MET A 6 -5.50 21.82 29.04
N LEU A 7 -5.41 21.17 27.88
CA LEU A 7 -5.96 21.72 26.64
C LEU A 7 -6.50 20.58 25.76
N LEU A 8 -7.81 20.37 25.84
CA LEU A 8 -8.57 19.59 24.88
C LEU A 8 -9.42 20.59 24.10
N THR A 9 -9.24 20.67 22.77
CA THR A 9 -9.99 21.60 21.92
C THR A 9 -10.86 20.80 20.96
N VAL A 10 -12.04 20.40 21.44
CA VAL A 10 -13.16 20.01 20.58
C VAL A 10 -13.95 21.28 20.29
N LEU A 11 -14.08 21.64 19.02
CA LEU A 11 -14.92 22.76 18.58
C LEU A 11 -16.34 22.25 18.34
N ALA A 12 -17.14 22.26 19.41
CA ALA A 12 -18.59 22.08 19.35
C ALA A 12 -19.23 23.17 20.23
N ALA A 13 -19.72 24.24 19.60
CA ALA A 13 -20.39 25.32 20.31
C ALA A 13 -21.87 24.95 20.53
N GLY A 14 -22.29 24.84 21.79
CA GLY A 14 -23.69 24.62 22.18
C GLY A 14 -23.95 25.14 23.59
N VAL A 15 -24.89 26.09 23.72
CA VAL A 15 -25.30 26.72 24.99
C VAL A 15 -26.77 26.35 25.30
N VAL A 16 -27.04 26.09 26.58
CA VAL A 16 -28.29 25.54 27.16
C VAL A 16 -28.38 26.08 28.60
N LEU A 17 -29.50 26.58 29.15
CA LEU A 17 -30.82 26.94 28.62
C LEU A 17 -31.53 27.85 29.66
N LEU A 18 -32.40 28.78 29.24
CA LEU A 18 -33.50 29.25 30.10
C LEU A 18 -34.72 29.65 29.25
N ALA A 19 -35.65 28.71 29.11
CA ALA A 19 -36.87 28.90 28.34
C ALA A 19 -37.98 29.52 29.20
N LEU A 20 -38.56 30.63 28.73
CA LEU A 20 -39.98 30.88 28.92
C LEU A 20 -40.70 30.13 27.78
N ALA A 21 -41.77 29.41 28.10
CA ALA A 21 -42.34 28.43 27.20
C ALA A 21 -43.30 29.04 26.17
N ASP A 22 -43.07 28.70 24.90
CA ASP A 22 -44.09 28.63 23.85
C ASP A 22 -44.03 27.22 23.24
N PRO A 23 -45.17 26.51 23.07
CA PRO A 23 -45.18 25.25 22.35
C PRO A 23 -45.13 25.53 20.85
N ILE A 24 -44.10 25.01 20.19
CA ILE A 24 -44.01 25.01 18.73
C ILE A 24 -43.91 23.56 18.28
N GLU A 25 -45.00 23.01 17.74
CA GLU A 25 -44.95 21.73 17.04
C GLU A 25 -43.88 21.73 15.93
N GLY A 26 -43.13 20.62 15.83
CA GLY A 26 -42.40 20.30 14.60
C GLY A 26 -40.95 20.79 14.52
N GLN A 27 -40.09 20.35 15.45
CA GLN A 27 -38.66 20.27 15.19
C GLN A 27 -38.20 18.80 15.16
N ALA A 28 -38.35 18.18 13.98
CA ALA A 28 -37.49 17.06 13.63
C ALA A 28 -36.05 17.59 13.61
N THR A 29 -35.25 17.23 14.63
CA THR A 29 -33.82 17.54 14.60
C THR A 29 -33.22 16.73 13.46
N ASP A 30 -32.92 17.40 12.35
CA ASP A 30 -32.14 16.82 11.27
C ASP A 30 -30.73 16.54 11.80
N ARG A 31 -30.57 15.35 12.37
CA ARG A 31 -29.28 14.83 12.80
C ARG A 31 -28.56 14.39 11.54
N SER A 32 -27.95 15.37 10.86
CA SER A 32 -26.95 15.14 9.83
C SER A 32 -26.02 14.03 10.30
N ALA A 33 -26.17 12.85 9.69
CA ALA A 33 -25.36 11.70 10.03
C ALA A 33 -23.94 11.97 9.50
N GLU A 34 -23.03 12.32 10.41
CA GLU A 34 -21.60 12.34 10.11
C GLU A 34 -21.23 11.01 9.46
N PRO A 35 -20.59 11.00 8.27
CA PRO A 35 -20.26 9.78 7.57
C PRO A 35 -19.31 8.94 8.44
N LEU A 36 -19.66 7.67 8.64
CA LEU A 36 -18.83 6.73 9.39
C LEU A 36 -17.58 6.37 8.57
N GLN A 37 -16.54 7.19 8.68
CA GLN A 37 -15.23 6.90 8.11
C GLN A 37 -14.42 6.03 9.08
N THR A 38 -13.76 5.01 8.53
CA THR A 38 -12.86 4.12 9.27
C THR A 38 -11.62 3.82 8.45
N THR A 39 -10.51 3.52 9.13
CA THR A 39 -9.25 3.11 8.52
C THR A 39 -8.94 1.68 8.94
N VAL A 40 -8.66 0.81 7.98
CA VAL A 40 -8.14 -0.54 8.22
C VAL A 40 -6.74 -0.65 7.65
N THR A 41 -5.85 -1.33 8.36
CA THR A 41 -4.55 -1.74 7.84
C THR A 41 -4.66 -3.19 7.40
N LEU A 42 -4.35 -3.45 6.13
CA LEU A 42 -4.22 -4.79 5.59
C LEU A 42 -2.75 -5.19 5.60
N TYR A 43 -2.46 -6.48 5.44
CA TYR A 43 -1.09 -6.98 5.27
C TYR A 43 -1.04 -7.91 4.06
N ALA A 44 0.13 -8.04 3.44
CA ALA A 44 0.31 -8.90 2.29
C ALA A 44 -0.07 -10.36 2.60
N VAL A 45 -0.92 -10.94 1.74
CA VAL A 45 -1.35 -12.35 1.78
C VAL A 45 -0.57 -13.24 0.81
N ALA A 46 0.24 -12.63 -0.06
CA ALA A 46 1.25 -13.30 -0.88
C ALA A 46 2.30 -12.27 -1.33
N ASP A 47 3.59 -12.62 -1.30
CA ASP A 47 4.64 -11.86 -1.99
C ASP A 47 5.74 -12.76 -2.58
N ALA A 48 6.40 -12.31 -3.65
CA ALA A 48 7.47 -13.08 -4.29
C ALA A 48 8.42 -12.19 -5.10
N THR A 49 9.72 -12.45 -5.02
CA THR A 49 10.69 -11.88 -5.96
C THR A 49 10.83 -12.76 -7.21
N LEU A 50 10.92 -12.14 -8.38
CA LEU A 50 11.23 -12.75 -9.67
C LEU A 50 12.59 -12.20 -10.12
N LYS A 51 13.53 -13.06 -10.51
CA LYS A 51 14.88 -12.65 -10.93
C LYS A 51 15.21 -13.19 -12.33
N SER A 52 15.60 -12.31 -13.25
CA SER A 52 15.99 -12.72 -14.61
C SER A 52 17.24 -13.61 -14.62
N SER A 53 18.12 -13.44 -13.63
CA SER A 53 19.35 -14.24 -13.46
C SER A 53 19.09 -15.69 -13.04
N ASN A 54 17.92 -15.98 -12.45
CA ASN A 54 17.56 -17.27 -11.90
C ASN A 54 16.14 -17.66 -12.34
N PRO A 55 15.87 -17.76 -13.66
CA PRO A 55 14.52 -17.53 -14.17
C PRO A 55 13.52 -18.66 -13.93
N ASN A 56 14.01 -19.83 -13.49
CA ASN A 56 13.20 -20.98 -13.08
C ASN A 56 13.14 -21.17 -11.54
N GLN A 57 13.72 -20.26 -10.77
CA GLN A 57 13.72 -20.34 -9.30
C GLN A 57 12.54 -19.53 -8.73
N ASN A 58 11.86 -20.10 -7.75
CA ASN A 58 10.88 -19.39 -6.94
C ASN A 58 11.57 -18.72 -5.73
N PHE A 59 11.13 -17.52 -5.36
CA PHE A 59 11.60 -16.78 -4.19
C PHE A 59 10.43 -16.32 -3.28
N GLY A 60 9.28 -17.01 -3.31
CA GLY A 60 8.08 -16.65 -2.54
C GLY A 60 8.13 -16.95 -1.05
N GLY A 61 9.25 -17.48 -0.55
CA GLY A 61 9.55 -17.63 0.88
C GLY A 61 10.79 -16.83 1.32
N GLY A 62 11.20 -15.83 0.53
CA GLY A 62 12.34 -14.97 0.86
C GLY A 62 12.00 -13.96 1.96
N SER A 63 12.98 -13.57 2.77
CA SER A 63 12.83 -12.51 3.78
C SER A 63 12.77 -11.10 3.20
N LEU A 64 13.26 -10.91 1.97
CA LEU A 64 13.33 -9.61 1.31
C LEU A 64 12.72 -9.66 -0.08
N LEU A 65 12.00 -8.58 -0.43
CA LEU A 65 11.45 -8.30 -1.74
C LEU A 65 12.40 -7.36 -2.49
N GLU A 66 12.90 -7.80 -3.64
CA GLU A 66 13.93 -7.08 -4.39
C GLU A 66 13.37 -6.41 -5.65
N VAL A 67 13.70 -5.13 -5.83
CA VAL A 67 13.66 -4.47 -7.13
C VAL A 67 15.05 -3.93 -7.45
N SER A 68 15.66 -4.41 -8.54
CA SER A 68 17.05 -4.14 -8.87
C SER A 68 17.32 -4.21 -10.37
N TYR A 69 18.42 -3.58 -10.80
CA TYR A 69 19.02 -3.77 -12.12
C TYR A 69 20.53 -3.80 -12.00
N ALA A 70 21.17 -4.84 -12.53
CA ALA A 70 22.62 -5.05 -12.49
C ALA A 70 23.10 -5.81 -13.74
N ALA A 71 23.95 -5.17 -14.55
CA ALA A 71 24.63 -5.79 -15.70
C ALA A 71 23.67 -6.58 -16.64
N GLY A 72 22.53 -5.99 -16.99
CA GLY A 72 21.52 -6.60 -17.87
C GLY A 72 20.58 -7.60 -17.18
N ASN A 73 20.76 -7.86 -15.88
CA ASN A 73 19.82 -8.62 -15.07
C ASN A 73 18.94 -7.68 -14.26
N GLU A 74 17.69 -8.10 -14.00
CA GLU A 74 16.75 -7.36 -13.17
C GLU A 74 16.03 -8.26 -12.17
N ALA A 75 15.58 -7.64 -11.09
CA ALA A 75 14.64 -8.22 -10.14
C ALA A 75 13.36 -7.38 -10.08
N VAL A 76 12.23 -8.08 -9.99
CA VAL A 76 10.87 -7.55 -9.86
C VAL A 76 10.23 -8.25 -8.68
N PHE A 77 9.45 -7.54 -7.86
CA PHE A 77 8.63 -8.21 -6.84
C PHE A 77 7.14 -8.11 -7.11
N LEU A 78 6.41 -9.15 -6.74
CA LEU A 78 4.95 -9.22 -6.71
C LEU A 78 4.49 -9.13 -5.26
N VAL A 79 3.36 -8.46 -5.02
CA VAL A 79 2.67 -8.53 -3.73
C VAL A 79 1.15 -8.40 -3.93
N ARG A 80 0.38 -9.15 -3.14
CA ARG A 80 -1.10 -9.16 -3.15
C ARG A 80 -1.63 -9.08 -1.72
N PHE A 81 -2.73 -8.35 -1.56
CA PHE A 81 -3.45 -8.14 -0.31
C PHE A 81 -4.84 -8.77 -0.42
N ASP A 82 -5.42 -9.22 0.70
CA ASP A 82 -6.83 -9.58 0.76
C ASP A 82 -7.64 -8.38 1.28
N LEU A 83 -8.66 -7.97 0.53
CA LEU A 83 -9.55 -6.86 0.86
C LEU A 83 -10.90 -7.35 1.41
N SER A 84 -11.10 -8.66 1.61
CA SER A 84 -12.36 -9.27 2.07
C SER A 84 -12.86 -8.75 3.42
N THR A 85 -11.99 -8.14 4.24
CA THR A 85 -12.35 -7.51 5.51
C THR A 85 -13.00 -6.13 5.34
N ILE A 86 -12.94 -5.53 4.14
CA ILE A 86 -13.62 -4.28 3.80
C ILE A 86 -15.07 -4.63 3.40
N PRO A 87 -16.11 -4.10 4.10
CA PRO A 87 -17.51 -4.39 3.77
C PRO A 87 -17.82 -4.14 2.29
N ALA A 88 -18.63 -5.00 1.66
CA ALA A 88 -18.94 -4.91 0.22
C ALA A 88 -19.56 -3.55 -0.19
N GLU A 89 -20.36 -2.94 0.69
CA GLU A 89 -21.00 -1.63 0.47
C GLU A 89 -20.08 -0.44 0.80
N ALA A 90 -18.85 -0.66 1.25
CA ALA A 90 -17.94 0.41 1.64
C ALA A 90 -17.36 1.14 0.43
N THR A 91 -17.36 2.47 0.47
CA THR A 91 -16.61 3.30 -0.49
C THR A 91 -15.19 3.52 0.01
N ILE A 92 -14.19 3.12 -0.77
CA ILE A 92 -12.77 3.35 -0.43
C ILE A 92 -12.40 4.79 -0.81
N ASP A 93 -12.32 5.70 0.16
CA ASP A 93 -11.93 7.11 -0.08
C ASP A 93 -10.46 7.24 -0.49
N SER A 94 -9.58 6.53 0.23
CA SER A 94 -8.14 6.52 0.02
C SER A 94 -7.57 5.12 0.28
N ALA A 95 -6.42 4.82 -0.33
CA ALA A 95 -5.62 3.65 -0.01
C ALA A 95 -4.15 3.98 -0.29
N VAL A 96 -3.25 3.52 0.58
CA VAL A 96 -1.82 3.76 0.53
C VAL A 96 -1.11 2.42 0.71
N LEU A 97 -0.34 2.01 -0.29
CA LEU A 97 0.58 0.88 -0.20
C LEU A 97 1.83 1.33 0.57
N GLY A 98 2.26 0.56 1.56
CA GLY A 98 3.50 0.77 2.31
C GLY A 98 4.45 -0.42 2.25
N HIS A 99 5.70 -0.19 1.86
CA HIS A 99 6.79 -1.17 1.99
C HIS A 99 7.97 -0.59 2.80
N TYR A 100 8.49 -1.37 3.75
CA TYR A 100 9.62 -0.98 4.58
C TYR A 100 10.96 -1.28 3.90
N LEU A 101 11.74 -0.24 3.58
CA LEU A 101 13.03 -0.42 2.89
C LEU A 101 14.13 -0.79 3.88
N GLN A 102 14.65 -2.00 3.75
CA GLN A 102 15.68 -2.55 4.63
C GLN A 102 17.10 -2.30 4.07
N GLU A 103 17.33 -2.57 2.78
CA GLU A 103 18.65 -2.48 2.16
C GLU A 103 18.60 -1.74 0.82
N THR A 104 19.73 -1.19 0.39
CA THR A 104 19.84 -0.41 -0.85
C THR A 104 21.25 -0.48 -1.42
N THR A 105 21.38 -0.35 -2.75
CA THR A 105 22.67 -0.17 -3.42
C THR A 105 22.53 0.67 -4.69
N GLY A 106 23.67 1.19 -5.16
CA GLY A 106 23.78 1.87 -6.44
C GLY A 106 23.06 3.22 -6.52
N ALA A 107 22.45 3.50 -7.66
CA ALA A 107 21.86 4.80 -7.99
C ALA A 107 20.74 5.22 -7.01
N SER A 108 20.73 6.51 -6.68
CA SER A 108 19.72 7.13 -5.81
C SER A 108 19.53 8.61 -6.20
N PRO A 109 18.28 9.10 -6.32
CA PRO A 109 17.04 8.32 -6.28
C PRO A 109 16.89 7.42 -7.51
N VAL A 110 16.02 6.41 -7.42
CA VAL A 110 15.53 5.64 -8.57
C VAL A 110 14.00 5.78 -8.63
N SER A 111 13.46 5.94 -9.84
CA SER A 111 12.01 5.96 -10.06
C SER A 111 11.59 4.59 -10.58
N VAL A 112 10.94 3.80 -9.74
CA VAL A 112 10.39 2.48 -10.13
C VAL A 112 8.92 2.63 -10.55
N GLY A 113 8.40 1.65 -11.28
CA GLY A 113 6.98 1.53 -11.55
C GLY A 113 6.34 0.47 -10.66
N ALA A 114 5.20 0.79 -10.05
CA ALA A 114 4.23 -0.19 -9.62
C ALA A 114 3.25 -0.43 -10.78
N PHE A 115 2.86 -1.67 -11.05
CA PHE A 115 1.99 -2.07 -12.16
C PHE A 115 0.88 -3.00 -11.67
N TYR A 116 -0.35 -2.79 -12.14
CA TYR A 116 -1.51 -3.62 -11.80
C TYR A 116 -1.36 -5.01 -12.41
N VAL A 117 -1.38 -6.09 -11.61
CA VAL A 117 -1.28 -7.47 -12.12
C VAL A 117 -2.64 -7.93 -12.65
N THR A 118 -2.66 -8.49 -13.85
CA THR A 118 -3.89 -8.83 -14.60
C THR A 118 -4.17 -10.32 -14.74
N SER A 119 -3.28 -11.19 -14.25
CA SER A 119 -3.53 -12.64 -14.16
C SER A 119 -3.08 -13.25 -12.84
N ALA A 120 -3.69 -14.39 -12.49
CA ALA A 120 -3.45 -15.07 -11.23
C ALA A 120 -2.04 -15.67 -11.14
N TRP A 121 -1.47 -15.62 -9.94
CA TRP A 121 -0.19 -16.22 -9.59
C TRP A 121 -0.24 -16.82 -8.17
N ASN A 122 0.64 -17.80 -7.95
CA ASN A 122 0.83 -18.49 -6.67
C ASN A 122 2.24 -18.19 -6.15
N GLU A 123 2.31 -17.69 -4.92
CA GLU A 123 3.51 -17.34 -4.16
C GLU A 123 4.61 -18.40 -4.24
N TYR A 124 4.28 -19.67 -4.04
CA TYR A 124 5.24 -20.76 -3.90
C TYR A 124 5.63 -21.44 -5.22
N THR A 125 5.06 -21.00 -6.35
CA THR A 125 5.35 -21.60 -7.68
C THR A 125 5.68 -20.59 -8.77
N VAL A 126 5.48 -19.29 -8.55
CA VAL A 126 5.80 -18.25 -9.53
C VAL A 126 7.32 -18.12 -9.71
N THR A 127 7.78 -17.99 -10.94
CA THR A 127 9.18 -17.74 -11.31
C THR A 127 9.22 -16.64 -12.36
N TRP A 128 10.40 -16.20 -12.78
CA TRP A 128 10.52 -15.23 -13.88
C TRP A 128 9.86 -15.74 -15.16
N ASN A 129 10.08 -17.01 -15.51
CA ASN A 129 9.51 -17.63 -16.72
C ASN A 129 8.01 -17.92 -16.61
N THR A 130 7.42 -17.87 -15.41
CA THR A 130 5.99 -18.03 -15.16
C THR A 130 5.36 -16.77 -14.54
N ALA A 131 5.98 -15.61 -14.75
CA ALA A 131 5.50 -14.33 -14.25
C ALA A 131 4.07 -14.05 -14.76
N PRO A 132 3.17 -13.51 -13.92
CA PRO A 132 1.85 -13.11 -14.37
C PRO A 132 1.96 -11.90 -15.32
N SER A 133 0.95 -11.74 -16.17
CA SER A 133 0.76 -10.49 -16.91
C SER A 133 0.44 -9.34 -15.97
N TRP A 134 0.95 -8.14 -16.27
CA TRP A 134 0.59 -6.89 -15.63
C TRP A 134 0.39 -5.78 -16.67
N ALA A 135 -0.26 -4.69 -16.27
CA ALA A 135 -0.51 -3.53 -17.13
C ALA A 135 0.80 -2.90 -17.63
N THR A 136 0.80 -2.38 -18.85
CA THR A 136 1.96 -1.67 -19.44
C THR A 136 2.15 -0.27 -18.86
N THR A 137 1.09 0.33 -18.32
CA THR A 137 1.11 1.62 -17.62
C THR A 137 1.02 1.39 -16.12
N GLY A 138 1.89 2.05 -15.36
CA GLY A 138 2.00 1.92 -13.91
C GLY A 138 1.96 3.26 -13.19
N LEU A 139 2.02 3.22 -11.86
CA LEU A 139 2.25 4.37 -11.00
C LEU A 139 3.75 4.54 -10.79
N SER A 140 4.27 5.76 -10.95
CA SER A 140 5.67 6.07 -10.68
C SER A 140 5.91 6.21 -9.18
N TRP A 141 6.95 5.56 -8.67
CA TRP A 141 7.30 5.50 -7.25
C TRP A 141 8.78 5.84 -7.06
N GLY A 142 9.06 6.98 -6.42
CA GLY A 142 10.42 7.46 -6.17
C GLY A 142 11.02 6.84 -4.91
N LEU A 143 12.18 6.19 -5.05
CA LEU A 143 12.91 5.51 -3.98
C LEU A 143 14.33 6.09 -3.86
N ASP A 144 14.61 6.80 -2.78
CA ASP A 144 15.98 7.16 -2.39
C ASP A 144 16.65 5.99 -1.62
N SER A 145 17.83 6.24 -1.02
CA SER A 145 18.63 5.24 -0.30
C SER A 145 18.52 5.36 1.24
N ILE A 146 17.53 6.07 1.77
CA ILE A 146 17.25 6.11 3.21
C ILE A 146 16.46 4.84 3.57
N THR A 147 17.12 3.90 4.23
CA THR A 147 16.55 2.68 4.78
C THR A 147 15.89 2.92 6.14
N GLY A 148 15.26 1.90 6.71
CA GLY A 148 14.68 1.95 8.06
C GLY A 148 13.31 2.65 8.14
N ARG A 149 12.61 2.80 7.01
CA ARG A 149 11.30 3.46 6.93
C ARG A 149 10.39 2.83 5.87
N TYR A 150 9.09 3.04 6.03
CA TYR A 150 8.12 2.78 4.95
C TYR A 150 8.28 3.83 3.84
N TYR A 151 8.28 3.35 2.60
CA TYR A 151 7.95 4.12 1.41
C TYR A 151 6.48 3.88 1.11
N GLU A 152 5.78 4.95 0.73
CA GLU A 152 4.33 4.93 0.58
C GLU A 152 3.91 5.37 -0.83
N LEU A 153 2.84 4.76 -1.35
CA LEU A 153 2.30 5.01 -2.70
C LEU A 153 0.76 5.01 -2.67
N GLY A 154 0.14 6.08 -3.17
CA GLY A 154 -1.32 6.15 -3.25
C GLY A 154 -1.89 5.21 -4.32
N VAL A 155 -2.73 4.25 -3.90
CA VAL A 155 -3.29 3.19 -4.77
C VAL A 155 -4.83 3.11 -4.73
N ALA A 156 -5.50 4.18 -4.29
CA ALA A 156 -6.97 4.23 -4.10
C ALA A 156 -7.79 3.71 -5.29
N SER A 157 -7.43 4.08 -6.53
CA SER A 157 -8.14 3.62 -7.74
C SER A 157 -7.99 2.11 -7.98
N TRP A 158 -6.88 1.50 -7.57
CA TRP A 158 -6.67 0.06 -7.69
C TRP A 158 -7.34 -0.71 -6.56
N ALA A 159 -7.29 -0.19 -5.33
CA ALA A 159 -8.03 -0.77 -4.20
C ALA A 159 -9.55 -0.85 -4.47
N ARG A 160 -10.14 0.19 -5.09
CA ARG A 160 -11.54 0.18 -5.55
C ARG A 160 -11.82 -0.93 -6.59
N ALA A 161 -10.89 -1.14 -7.52
CA ALA A 161 -11.02 -2.18 -8.54
C ALA A 161 -10.91 -3.60 -7.94
N TRP A 162 -9.95 -3.82 -7.03
CA TRP A 162 -9.76 -5.07 -6.30
C TRP A 162 -10.87 -5.41 -5.31
N HIS A 163 -11.57 -4.41 -4.77
CA HIS A 163 -12.67 -4.61 -3.84
C HIS A 163 -13.95 -5.12 -4.51
N THR A 164 -14.11 -4.84 -5.81
CA THR A 164 -15.32 -5.17 -6.60
C THR A 164 -15.06 -6.15 -7.76
N GLY A 165 -13.82 -6.61 -7.95
CA GLY A 165 -13.41 -7.47 -9.05
C GLY A 165 -12.12 -8.24 -8.77
N ASP A 166 -11.50 -8.79 -9.81
CA ASP A 166 -10.32 -9.65 -9.66
C ASP A 166 -9.10 -8.92 -9.08
N ASN A 167 -8.58 -9.47 -7.97
CA ASN A 167 -7.41 -8.97 -7.27
C ASN A 167 -6.23 -9.92 -7.42
N ASN A 168 -5.30 -9.55 -8.30
CA ASN A 168 -4.01 -10.23 -8.44
C ASN A 168 -2.84 -9.43 -7.85
N GLY A 169 -3.13 -8.34 -7.14
CA GLY A 169 -2.12 -7.44 -6.56
C GLY A 169 -1.37 -6.61 -7.59
N LEU A 170 -0.12 -6.28 -7.27
CA LEU A 170 0.73 -5.41 -8.08
C LEU A 170 2.17 -5.95 -8.20
N ALA A 171 2.84 -5.55 -9.27
CA ALA A 171 4.23 -5.85 -9.58
C ALA A 171 5.05 -4.56 -9.48
N VAL A 172 6.22 -4.60 -8.85
CA VAL A 172 7.13 -3.46 -8.72
C VAL A 172 8.41 -3.75 -9.49
N ARG A 173 8.64 -2.95 -10.54
CA ARG A 173 9.73 -3.10 -11.50
C ARG A 173 10.37 -1.74 -11.74
N GLY A 174 11.69 -1.66 -11.59
CA GLY A 174 12.42 -0.42 -11.83
C GLY A 174 12.76 -0.20 -13.31
N PRO A 175 13.55 0.83 -13.62
CA PRO A 175 14.04 1.04 -14.98
C PRO A 175 14.94 -0.14 -15.41
N TYR A 176 14.84 -0.50 -16.69
CA TYR A 176 15.66 -1.53 -17.33
C TYR A 176 16.03 -1.04 -18.74
N SER A 177 17.29 -0.71 -18.94
CA SER A 177 17.85 -0.31 -20.24
C SER A 177 19.38 -0.51 -20.23
N PRO A 178 20.05 -0.56 -21.39
CA PRO A 178 21.52 -0.65 -21.45
C PRO A 178 22.22 0.46 -20.66
N ASP A 179 21.65 1.66 -20.63
CA ASP A 179 22.18 2.84 -19.93
C ASP A 179 21.72 2.96 -18.47
N THR A 180 20.89 2.03 -17.98
CA THR A 180 20.41 2.05 -16.59
C THR A 180 21.58 1.75 -15.65
N PRO A 181 21.95 2.66 -14.73
CA PRO A 181 23.01 2.40 -13.77
C PRO A 181 22.59 1.29 -12.79
N LEU A 182 23.58 0.61 -12.20
CA LEU A 182 23.33 -0.32 -11.09
C LEU A 182 22.45 0.32 -10.02
N TYR A 183 21.36 -0.34 -9.63
CA TYR A 183 20.61 -0.03 -8.41
C TYR A 183 20.02 -1.30 -7.81
N GLY A 184 19.73 -1.25 -6.52
CA GLY A 184 18.90 -2.24 -5.85
C GLY A 184 18.20 -1.64 -4.64
N ARG A 185 17.00 -2.13 -4.37
CA ARG A 185 16.18 -1.81 -3.19
C ARG A 185 15.60 -3.11 -2.68
N TRP A 186 15.81 -3.42 -1.40
CA TRP A 186 15.28 -4.59 -0.73
C TRP A 186 14.35 -4.16 0.38
N PHE A 187 13.09 -4.57 0.27
CA PHE A 187 12.04 -4.30 1.25
C PHE A 187 11.80 -5.55 2.11
N GLU A 188 11.31 -5.38 3.34
CA GLU A 188 10.84 -6.54 4.11
C GLU A 188 9.69 -7.26 3.39
N SER A 189 9.78 -8.59 3.31
CA SER A 189 8.67 -9.48 2.94
C SER A 189 7.75 -9.70 4.16
N ARG A 190 6.50 -10.09 3.88
CA ARG A 190 5.57 -10.65 4.87
C ARG A 190 6.17 -11.76 5.74
N HIS A 191 7.17 -12.49 5.24
CA HIS A 191 7.81 -13.61 5.94
C HIS A 191 8.77 -13.19 7.05
N VAL A 192 9.11 -11.90 7.19
CA VAL A 192 9.91 -11.36 8.32
C VAL A 192 9.01 -10.99 9.51
N GLY A 193 7.86 -10.37 9.24
CA GLY A 193 6.85 -10.01 10.24
C GLY A 193 7.17 -8.80 11.12
N ALA A 194 8.34 -8.16 11.01
CA ALA A 194 8.67 -6.96 11.79
C ALA A 194 8.03 -5.69 11.18
N ASN A 195 8.24 -5.46 9.88
CA ASN A 195 7.64 -4.37 9.11
C ASN A 195 7.05 -4.91 7.79
N PRO A 196 6.01 -5.78 7.84
CA PRO A 196 5.44 -6.41 6.65
C PRO A 196 4.81 -5.38 5.70
N PRO A 197 4.70 -5.68 4.39
CA PRO A 197 3.96 -4.85 3.44
C PRO A 197 2.51 -4.64 3.88
N ARG A 198 2.01 -3.42 3.73
CA ARG A 198 0.72 -2.93 4.25
C ARG A 198 -0.03 -2.02 3.28
#